data_AF-G1TNS9-F1
#
_entry.id   AF-G1TNS9-F1
#
_cell.length_a   1.000
_cell.length_b   1.000
_cell.length_c   1.000
_cell.angle_alpha   90.00
_cell.angle_beta   90.00
_cell.angle_gamma   90.00
#
_symmetry.space_group_name_H-M   'P 1'
#
loop_
_entity.id
_entity.type
_entity.pdbx_description
1 polymer ?
#
loop_
_entity_poly.entity_id
_entity_poly.type
_entity_poly.pdbx_seq_one_letter_code
_entity_poly.pdbx_strand_id
1 'polypeptide(L)'
;MKVAVGPDPSLTYRPDADPETAKDKSTFRNYTSGPLLDRVFNTYKLMHSQQTVDFVRRKHAQFGSFSYTKMTVLEAVGALDALVDESDPDVDFPNSFHAFQTAEGIRRAHPDKDWFHLVGLLHDLGKVLALWGEPQWAVVGDTFPVGCRPQASVVFRDSTFQDNPDMQHPQYRLTICSLMPQRVNVSAQAKRQPPCPDLSLRDRRGNDLLMLPGTVPHPPNMAPAFNLVCLHLRWAPPHV
;
A
#
# COMPACT_ATOMS: atom_id res chain seq x y z
N MET A 1 -12.36 -31.09 21.17
CA MET A 1 -11.10 -30.42 21.54
C MET A 1 -11.41 -28.97 21.82
N LYS A 2 -11.16 -28.47 23.04
CA LYS A 2 -11.20 -27.02 23.30
C LYS A 2 -9.96 -26.44 22.63
N VAL A 3 -10.14 -25.69 21.55
CA VAL A 3 -9.05 -24.86 21.01
C VAL A 3 -8.71 -23.89 22.15
N ALA A 4 -7.49 -23.99 22.68
CA ALA A 4 -6.99 -23.00 23.62
C ALA A 4 -6.92 -21.69 22.82
N VAL A 5 -7.90 -20.82 23.04
CA VAL A 5 -7.89 -19.48 22.46
C VAL A 5 -6.73 -18.76 23.15
N GLY A 6 -5.63 -18.58 22.43
CA GLY A 6 -4.52 -17.74 22.88
C GLY A 6 -5.00 -16.32 23.20
N PRO A 7 -4.17 -15.49 23.85
CA PRO A 7 -4.54 -14.10 24.10
C PRO A 7 -4.96 -13.44 22.78
N ASP A 8 -6.02 -12.61 22.83
CA ASP A 8 -6.49 -11.87 21.67
C ASP A 8 -5.31 -11.12 21.04
N PRO A 9 -4.93 -11.44 19.79
CA PRO A 9 -3.86 -10.79 19.04
C PRO A 9 -3.91 -9.26 19.11
N SER A 10 -5.13 -8.71 19.09
CA SER A 10 -5.34 -7.27 19.14
C SER A 10 -5.01 -6.67 20.50
N LEU A 11 -4.95 -7.45 21.57
CA LEU A 11 -4.66 -7.00 22.94
C LEU A 11 -3.17 -7.14 23.30
N THR A 12 -2.47 -8.13 22.75
CA THR A 12 -1.09 -8.44 23.14
C THR A 12 -0.08 -7.34 22.81
N TYR A 13 -0.27 -6.63 21.69
CA TYR A 13 0.68 -5.62 21.20
C TYR A 13 0.12 -4.20 21.18
N ARG A 14 -1.02 -3.96 21.84
CA ARG A 14 -1.67 -2.66 21.79
C ARG A 14 -0.84 -1.65 22.60
N PRO A 15 -0.39 -0.54 22.00
CA PRO A 15 0.36 0.47 22.74
C PRO A 15 -0.46 1.09 23.89
N ASP A 16 -1.79 1.05 23.80
CA ASP A 16 -2.68 1.68 24.78
C ASP A 16 -3.28 0.68 25.81
N ALA A 17 -2.92 -0.60 25.74
CA ALA A 17 -3.55 -1.63 26.59
C ALA A 17 -3.07 -1.58 28.05
N ASP A 18 -1.85 -1.09 28.28
CA ASP A 18 -1.27 -0.93 29.61
C ASP A 18 -0.90 0.55 29.82
N PRO A 19 -1.53 1.25 30.79
CA PRO A 19 -1.22 2.64 31.08
C PRO A 19 0.24 2.88 31.49
N GLU A 20 0.97 1.87 31.98
CA GLU A 20 2.40 1.99 32.33
C GLU A 20 3.33 1.93 31.10
N THR A 21 2.87 1.36 29.98
CA THR A 21 3.65 1.25 28.73
C THR A 21 3.09 2.10 27.58
N ALA A 22 2.00 2.83 27.83
CA ALA A 22 1.41 3.79 26.90
C ALA A 22 2.43 4.83 26.47
N LYS A 23 2.95 4.68 25.24
CA LYS A 23 3.86 5.64 24.64
C LYS A 23 3.15 6.98 24.47
N ASP A 24 3.81 8.06 24.87
CA ASP A 24 3.31 9.40 24.55
C ASP A 24 3.20 9.53 23.03
N LYS A 25 2.08 10.10 22.56
CA LYS A 25 1.79 10.25 21.14
C LYS A 25 2.88 11.03 20.40
N SER A 26 3.60 11.90 21.11
CA SER A 26 4.73 12.66 20.59
C SER A 26 5.95 11.81 20.20
N THR A 27 6.02 10.56 20.67
CA THR A 27 7.16 9.65 20.47
C THR A 27 7.00 8.68 19.31
N PHE A 28 5.80 8.58 18.72
CA PHE A 28 5.57 7.77 17.52
C PHE A 28 6.26 8.39 16.30
N ARG A 29 6.63 7.53 15.34
CA ARG A 29 7.27 7.90 14.07
C ARG A 29 8.53 8.74 14.27
N ASN A 30 9.33 8.37 15.27
CA ASN A 30 10.61 9.03 15.53
C ASN A 30 11.68 8.55 14.53
N TYR A 31 12.02 9.42 13.58
CA TYR A 31 13.06 9.19 12.59
C TYR A 31 14.43 9.78 12.97
N THR A 32 14.61 10.21 14.22
CA THR A 32 15.87 10.80 14.71
C THR A 32 16.65 9.83 15.60
N SER A 33 15.96 8.98 16.35
CA SER A 33 16.54 8.02 17.29
C SER A 33 15.62 6.82 17.47
N GLY A 34 16.18 5.66 17.81
CA GLY A 34 15.41 4.47 18.14
C GLY A 34 16.13 3.17 17.75
N PRO A 35 15.77 2.04 18.37
CA PRO A 35 16.44 0.76 18.12
C PRO A 35 16.24 0.23 16.69
N LEU A 36 15.19 0.68 16.01
CA LEU A 36 14.83 0.25 14.64
C LEU A 36 15.30 1.23 13.57
N LEU A 37 15.94 2.33 13.95
CA LEU A 37 16.24 3.43 13.03
C LEU A 37 17.11 3.00 11.84
N ASP A 38 18.09 2.13 12.06
CA ASP A 38 19.02 1.71 11.00
C ASP A 38 18.30 0.93 9.89
N ARG A 39 17.41 -0.01 10.23
CA ARG A 39 16.63 -0.76 9.22
C ARG A 39 15.66 0.15 8.48
N VAL A 40 15.03 1.09 9.20
CA VAL A 40 14.08 2.05 8.64
C VAL A 40 14.80 2.97 7.66
N PHE A 41 15.93 3.54 8.08
CA PHE A 41 16.77 4.40 7.24
C PHE A 41 17.24 3.67 5.97
N ASN A 42 17.71 2.42 6.09
CA ASN A 42 18.16 1.64 4.94
C ASN A 42 17.02 1.34 3.96
N THR A 43 15.82 1.05 4.47
CA THR A 43 14.62 0.83 3.65
C THR A 43 14.27 2.09 2.86
N TYR A 44 14.21 3.25 3.51
CA TYR A 44 13.94 4.53 2.84
C TYR A 44 15.07 4.95 1.90
N LYS A 45 16.33 4.70 2.23
CA LYS A 45 17.46 4.98 1.33
C LYS A 45 17.35 4.20 0.03
N LEU A 46 17.09 2.90 0.11
CA LEU A 46 16.88 2.07 -1.08
C LEU A 46 15.64 2.52 -1.87
N MET A 47 14.55 2.81 -1.17
CA MET A 47 13.32 3.32 -1.77
C MET A 47 13.58 4.60 -2.56
N HIS A 48 14.19 5.60 -1.94
CA HIS A 48 14.45 6.89 -2.55
C HIS A 48 15.45 6.80 -3.69
N SER A 49 16.43 5.88 -3.65
CA SER A 49 17.36 5.66 -4.76
C SER A 49 16.72 4.95 -5.96
N GLN A 50 15.74 4.05 -5.75
CA GLN A 50 15.25 3.12 -6.79
C GLN A 50 13.84 3.42 -7.30
N GLN A 51 13.00 4.13 -6.53
CA GLN A 51 11.67 4.55 -6.97
C GLN A 51 11.79 5.67 -8.01
N THR A 52 11.72 5.28 -9.28
CA THR A 52 11.71 6.16 -10.46
C THR A 52 10.38 6.10 -11.19
N VAL A 53 10.11 7.06 -12.07
CA VAL A 53 8.92 7.04 -12.94
C VAL A 53 8.83 5.70 -13.71
N ASP A 54 9.95 5.24 -14.25
CA ASP A 54 9.99 4.01 -15.04
C ASP A 54 9.82 2.77 -14.17
N PHE A 55 10.40 2.74 -12.97
CA PHE A 55 10.18 1.66 -12.01
C PHE A 55 8.68 1.53 -11.68
N VAL A 56 8.03 2.63 -11.29
CA VAL A 56 6.61 2.62 -10.91
C VAL A 56 5.73 2.19 -12.08
N ARG A 57 6.00 2.68 -13.30
CA ARG A 57 5.28 2.24 -14.52
C ARG A 57 5.38 0.73 -14.74
N ARG A 58 6.57 0.15 -14.57
CA ARG A 58 6.77 -1.30 -14.69
C ARG A 58 6.00 -2.06 -13.62
N LYS A 59 6.00 -1.60 -12.36
CA LYS A 59 5.24 -2.23 -11.27
C LYS A 59 3.73 -2.15 -11.49
N HIS A 60 3.21 -1.04 -12.03
CA HIS A 60 1.82 -0.95 -12.45
C HIS A 60 1.46 -1.99 -13.52
N ALA A 61 2.31 -2.16 -14.54
CA ALA A 61 2.08 -3.17 -15.57
C ALA A 61 2.21 -4.60 -15.03
N GLN A 62 3.15 -4.84 -14.13
CA GLN A 62 3.41 -6.14 -13.50
C GLN A 62 2.22 -6.61 -12.65
N PHE A 63 1.68 -5.74 -11.78
CA PHE A 63 0.66 -6.12 -10.80
C PHE A 63 -0.77 -5.75 -11.18
N GLY A 64 -0.97 -4.91 -12.19
CA GLY A 64 -2.28 -4.38 -12.57
C GLY A 64 -3.27 -5.41 -13.12
N SER A 65 -2.82 -6.61 -13.49
CA SER A 65 -3.70 -7.72 -13.92
C SER A 65 -4.30 -8.51 -12.76
N PHE A 66 -3.78 -8.35 -11.53
CA PHE A 66 -4.18 -9.12 -10.35
C PHE A 66 -4.14 -10.65 -10.56
N SER A 67 -3.19 -11.15 -11.37
CA SER A 67 -3.12 -12.56 -11.76
C SER A 67 -2.14 -13.41 -10.95
N TYR A 68 -1.57 -12.87 -9.87
CA TYR A 68 -0.54 -13.55 -9.07
C TYR A 68 -1.10 -14.71 -8.25
N THR A 69 -2.27 -14.53 -7.63
CA THR A 69 -2.90 -15.55 -6.79
C THR A 69 -4.37 -15.25 -6.57
N LYS A 70 -5.11 -16.23 -6.07
CA LYS A 70 -6.50 -16.08 -5.62
C LYS A 70 -6.55 -16.43 -4.14
N MET A 71 -7.03 -15.49 -3.33
CA MET A 71 -7.18 -15.66 -1.90
C MET A 71 -8.37 -14.86 -1.38
N THR A 72 -8.94 -15.31 -0.27
CA THR A 72 -9.86 -14.57 0.57
C THR A 72 -9.12 -13.50 1.38
N VAL A 73 -9.87 -12.55 1.95
CA VAL A 73 -9.30 -11.50 2.81
C VAL A 73 -8.57 -12.09 4.01
N LEU A 74 -9.14 -13.10 4.67
CA LEU A 74 -8.53 -13.69 5.86
C LEU A 74 -7.29 -14.52 5.54
N GLU A 75 -7.23 -15.13 4.35
CA GLU A 75 -5.98 -15.74 3.86
C GLU A 75 -4.89 -14.67 3.62
N ALA A 76 -5.26 -13.49 3.09
CA ALA A 76 -4.33 -12.37 2.96
C ALA A 76 -3.85 -11.85 4.31
N VAL A 77 -4.74 -11.69 5.28
CA VAL A 77 -4.40 -11.31 6.66
C VAL A 77 -3.46 -12.34 7.28
N GLY A 78 -3.77 -13.63 7.16
CA GLY A 78 -2.93 -14.72 7.70
C GLY A 78 -1.57 -14.82 7.00
N ALA A 79 -1.47 -14.48 5.71
CA ALA A 79 -0.17 -14.40 5.05
C ALA A 79 0.75 -13.35 5.72
N LEU A 80 0.18 -12.24 6.19
CA LEU A 80 0.93 -11.19 6.89
C LEU A 80 1.43 -11.60 8.29
N ASP A 81 1.11 -12.80 8.78
CA ASP A 81 1.75 -13.39 9.97
C ASP A 81 3.27 -13.58 9.75
N ALA A 82 3.70 -13.70 8.49
CA ALA A 82 5.09 -13.89 8.11
C ALA A 82 5.84 -12.59 7.74
N LEU A 83 5.22 -11.41 7.93
CA LEU A 83 5.80 -10.13 7.54
C LEU A 83 5.96 -9.17 8.72
N VAL A 84 7.16 -8.65 8.92
CA VAL A 84 7.44 -7.48 9.76
C VAL A 84 7.82 -6.31 8.85
N ASP A 85 7.20 -5.16 9.05
CA ASP A 85 7.43 -3.95 8.25
C ASP A 85 8.78 -3.29 8.64
N GLU A 86 9.74 -3.31 7.71
CA GLU A 86 11.07 -2.75 7.93
C GLU A 86 11.13 -1.22 7.90
N SER A 87 10.06 -0.56 7.43
CA SER A 87 9.94 0.90 7.36
C SER A 87 9.27 1.53 8.58
N ASP A 88 8.61 0.72 9.41
CA ASP A 88 7.92 1.19 10.60
C ASP A 88 8.90 1.28 11.81
N PRO A 89 9.12 2.48 12.37
CA PRO A 89 9.99 2.67 13.54
C PRO A 89 9.34 2.25 14.86
N ASP A 90 8.04 1.96 14.88
CA ASP A 90 7.24 1.72 16.08
C ASP A 90 6.86 0.25 16.27
N VAL A 91 6.94 -0.58 15.22
CA VAL A 91 6.44 -1.95 15.18
C VAL A 91 7.55 -2.96 14.86
N ASP A 92 7.62 -4.05 15.62
CA ASP A 92 8.55 -5.18 15.38
C ASP A 92 7.87 -6.55 15.55
N PHE A 93 6.59 -6.61 15.20
CA PHE A 93 5.77 -7.83 15.27
C PHE A 93 5.02 -8.02 13.93
N PRO A 94 4.42 -9.20 13.68
CA PRO A 94 3.77 -9.47 12.40
C PRO A 94 2.67 -8.47 12.02
N ASN A 95 2.62 -8.07 10.75
CA ASN A 95 1.72 -7.01 10.28
C ASN A 95 0.24 -7.42 10.33
N SER A 96 -0.07 -8.71 10.45
CA SER A 96 -1.44 -9.19 10.69
C SER A 96 -2.03 -8.65 12.01
N PHE A 97 -1.21 -8.55 13.07
CA PHE A 97 -1.63 -7.95 14.34
C PHE A 97 -2.01 -6.48 14.16
N HIS A 98 -1.21 -5.74 13.39
CA HIS A 98 -1.49 -4.33 13.06
C HIS A 98 -2.86 -4.16 12.37
N ALA A 99 -3.20 -5.05 11.43
CA ALA A 99 -4.50 -5.01 10.76
C ALA A 99 -5.68 -5.11 11.75
N PHE A 100 -5.61 -6.04 12.71
CA PHE A 100 -6.65 -6.17 13.74
C PHE A 100 -6.65 -5.00 14.74
N GLN A 101 -5.49 -4.49 15.13
CA GLN A 101 -5.39 -3.33 16.02
C GLN A 101 -6.04 -2.10 15.41
N THR A 102 -5.76 -1.81 14.14
CA THR A 102 -6.34 -0.69 13.40
C THR A 102 -7.85 -0.86 13.26
N ALA A 103 -8.32 -2.05 12.84
CA ALA A 103 -9.76 -2.35 12.73
C ALA A 103 -10.50 -2.16 14.07
N GLU A 104 -9.95 -2.69 15.17
CA GLU A 104 -10.57 -2.58 16.49
C GLU A 104 -10.49 -1.18 17.09
N GLY A 105 -9.42 -0.43 16.81
CA GLY A 105 -9.31 0.98 17.19
C GLY A 105 -10.42 1.80 16.53
N ILE A 106 -10.59 1.62 15.22
CA ILE A 106 -11.66 2.28 14.46
C ILE A 106 -13.03 1.83 14.97
N ARG A 107 -13.25 0.54 15.24
CA ARG A 107 -14.51 0.01 15.77
C ARG A 107 -14.91 0.67 17.09
N ARG A 108 -13.95 0.86 18.01
CA ARG A 108 -14.19 1.52 19.30
C ARG A 108 -14.52 3.01 19.13
N ALA A 109 -13.83 3.71 18.24
CA ALA A 109 -14.03 5.14 18.00
C ALA A 109 -15.27 5.46 17.15
N HIS A 110 -15.65 4.55 16.25
CA HIS A 110 -16.72 4.71 15.27
C HIS A 110 -17.63 3.48 15.22
N PRO A 111 -18.30 3.11 16.33
CA PRO A 111 -19.08 1.87 16.41
C PRO A 111 -20.24 1.80 15.40
N ASP A 112 -20.67 2.94 14.86
CA ASP A 112 -21.74 3.10 13.88
C ASP A 112 -21.30 2.89 12.41
N LYS A 113 -20.01 2.69 12.14
CA LYS A 113 -19.44 2.64 10.77
C LYS A 113 -18.69 1.34 10.51
N ASP A 114 -19.43 0.24 10.39
CA ASP A 114 -18.90 -1.11 10.12
C ASP A 114 -17.93 -1.18 8.93
N TRP A 115 -18.24 -0.50 7.82
CA TRP A 115 -17.36 -0.41 6.65
C TRP A 115 -16.00 0.20 6.99
N PHE A 116 -15.93 1.11 7.97
CA PHE A 116 -14.69 1.76 8.36
C PHE A 116 -13.83 0.84 9.23
N HIS A 117 -14.46 -0.06 10.01
CA HIS A 117 -13.74 -1.12 10.73
C HIS A 117 -13.05 -2.04 9.71
N LEU A 118 -13.77 -2.41 8.66
CA LEU A 118 -13.25 -3.23 7.58
C LEU A 118 -12.12 -2.52 6.82
N VAL A 119 -12.21 -1.22 6.55
CA VAL A 119 -11.10 -0.44 5.98
C VAL A 119 -9.83 -0.59 6.82
N GLY A 120 -9.96 -0.55 8.15
CA GLY A 120 -8.84 -0.80 9.06
C GLY A 120 -8.20 -2.17 8.88
N LEU A 121 -8.99 -3.22 8.65
CA LEU A 121 -8.47 -4.57 8.40
C LEU A 121 -7.78 -4.70 7.03
N LEU A 122 -8.29 -3.98 6.01
CA LEU A 122 -7.87 -4.13 4.62
C LEU A 122 -6.65 -3.28 4.24
N HIS A 123 -6.40 -2.18 4.96
CA HIS A 123 -5.56 -1.08 4.46
C HIS A 123 -4.14 -1.51 4.04
N ASP A 124 -3.56 -2.49 4.74
CA ASP A 124 -2.19 -2.94 4.56
C ASP A 124 -2.06 -4.27 3.81
N LEU A 125 -3.16 -4.83 3.28
CA LEU A 125 -3.12 -6.13 2.61
C LEU A 125 -2.29 -6.14 1.32
N GLY A 126 -1.98 -4.97 0.75
CA GLY A 126 -1.02 -4.85 -0.35
C GLY A 126 0.40 -5.31 0.02
N LYS A 127 0.73 -5.39 1.31
CA LYS A 127 2.04 -5.83 1.79
C LYS A 127 2.37 -7.30 1.49
N VAL A 128 1.39 -8.11 1.08
CA VAL A 128 1.60 -9.47 0.58
C VAL A 128 2.58 -9.54 -0.60
N LEU A 129 2.78 -8.42 -1.33
CA LEU A 129 3.78 -8.33 -2.39
C LEU A 129 5.20 -8.64 -1.89
N ALA A 130 5.53 -8.28 -0.65
CA ALA A 130 6.83 -8.60 -0.05
C ALA A 130 7.04 -10.12 0.08
N LEU A 131 5.98 -10.86 0.40
CA LEU A 131 5.99 -12.32 0.49
C LEU A 131 6.08 -12.99 -0.89
N TRP A 132 5.80 -12.25 -1.97
CA TRP A 132 5.97 -12.72 -3.36
C TRP A 132 7.34 -12.34 -3.94
N GLY A 133 8.28 -11.94 -3.09
CA GLY A 133 9.67 -11.68 -3.46
C GLY A 133 9.95 -10.22 -3.88
N GLU A 134 8.98 -9.31 -3.75
CA GLU A 134 9.29 -7.88 -3.88
C GLU A 134 10.13 -7.42 -2.66
N PRO A 135 11.16 -6.60 -2.86
CA PRO A 135 11.90 -6.05 -1.75
C PRO A 135 11.01 -5.07 -0.96
N GLN A 136 11.17 -5.02 0.37
CA GLN A 136 10.31 -4.21 1.24
C GLN A 136 10.25 -2.73 0.83
N TRP A 137 11.36 -2.13 0.38
CA TRP A 137 11.38 -0.73 -0.10
C TRP A 137 10.43 -0.45 -1.29
N ALA A 138 10.02 -1.49 -2.03
CA ALA A 138 9.06 -1.40 -3.13
C ALA A 138 7.60 -1.63 -2.70
N VAL A 139 7.37 -1.92 -1.42
CA VAL A 139 6.08 -2.38 -0.87
C VAL A 139 5.61 -1.51 0.30
N VAL A 140 6.48 -1.23 1.27
CA VAL A 140 6.14 -0.55 2.53
C VAL A 140 6.66 0.89 2.58
N GLY A 141 6.28 1.62 3.62
CA GLY A 141 6.80 2.95 3.95
C GLY A 141 6.03 4.12 3.34
N ASP A 142 6.46 5.32 3.73
CA ASP A 142 5.85 6.57 3.30
C ASP A 142 6.03 6.77 1.80
N THR A 143 4.92 7.06 1.12
CA THR A 143 4.92 7.28 -0.33
C THR A 143 5.27 8.72 -0.68
N PHE A 144 5.91 8.91 -1.83
CA PHE A 144 6.13 10.23 -2.43
C PHE A 144 5.84 10.18 -3.94
N PRO A 145 5.44 11.31 -4.58
CA PRO A 145 5.24 11.34 -6.02
C PRO A 145 6.58 11.26 -6.77
N VAL A 146 6.69 10.33 -7.73
CA VAL A 146 7.82 10.31 -8.69
C VAL A 146 7.55 11.23 -9.89
N GLY A 147 8.60 11.59 -10.63
CA GLY A 147 8.51 12.49 -11.79
C GLY A 147 8.45 13.98 -11.45
N CYS A 148 8.67 14.33 -10.18
CA CYS A 148 8.81 15.71 -9.71
C CYS A 148 9.80 15.75 -8.54
N ARG A 149 10.19 16.96 -8.14
CA ARG A 149 11.14 17.19 -7.06
C ARG A 149 10.56 16.79 -5.70
N PRO A 150 11.25 15.95 -4.89
CA PRO A 150 10.83 15.61 -3.53
C PRO A 150 10.69 16.84 -2.63
N GLN A 151 9.57 16.91 -1.92
CA GLN A 151 9.28 17.99 -0.97
C GLN A 151 9.98 17.78 0.37
N ALA A 152 10.10 18.84 1.17
CA ALA A 152 10.86 18.85 2.42
C ALA A 152 10.34 17.89 3.49
N SER A 153 9.04 17.56 3.47
CA SER A 153 8.41 16.65 4.44
C SER A 153 8.63 15.17 4.14
N VAL A 154 9.25 14.82 3.00
CA VAL A 154 9.59 13.42 2.71
C VAL A 154 10.65 12.97 3.73
N VAL A 155 10.42 11.82 4.35
CA VAL A 155 11.30 11.26 5.38
C VAL A 155 12.72 11.10 4.81
N PHE A 156 13.74 11.50 5.57
CA PHE A 156 15.16 11.46 5.15
C PHE A 156 15.50 12.11 3.79
N ARG A 157 14.65 13.03 3.29
CA ARG A 157 14.79 13.59 1.94
C ARG A 157 16.17 14.13 1.62
N ASP A 158 16.82 14.80 2.56
CA ASP A 158 18.12 15.45 2.35
C ASP A 158 19.30 14.48 2.30
N SER A 159 19.12 13.21 2.71
CA SER A 159 20.21 12.23 2.87
C SER A 159 20.05 10.96 2.03
N THR A 160 18.99 10.84 1.22
CA THR A 160 18.63 9.56 0.57
C THR A 160 18.29 9.62 -0.92
N PHE A 161 18.19 10.80 -1.55
CA PHE A 161 17.83 10.95 -2.97
C PHE A 161 19.02 11.13 -3.93
N GLN A 162 20.26 11.18 -3.42
CA GLN A 162 21.45 11.55 -4.19
C GLN A 162 21.72 10.59 -5.36
N ASP A 163 21.41 9.31 -5.16
CA ASP A 163 21.67 8.25 -6.14
C ASP A 163 20.48 7.97 -7.06
N ASN A 164 19.36 8.69 -6.90
CA ASN A 164 18.19 8.51 -7.76
C ASN A 164 18.42 9.14 -9.14
N PRO A 165 18.36 8.36 -10.24
CA PRO A 165 18.62 8.89 -11.59
C PRO A 165 17.58 9.94 -12.03
N ASP A 166 16.34 9.90 -11.55
CA ASP A 166 15.32 10.91 -11.87
C ASP A 166 15.69 12.29 -11.31
N MET A 167 16.57 12.37 -10.29
CA MET A 167 17.05 13.65 -9.76
C MET A 167 18.04 14.36 -10.70
N GLN A 168 18.59 13.64 -11.67
CA GLN A 168 19.44 14.19 -12.72
C GLN A 168 18.62 14.56 -13.97
N HIS A 169 17.38 14.09 -14.09
CA HIS A 169 16.53 14.35 -15.24
C HIS A 169 16.02 15.80 -15.24
N PRO A 170 16.25 16.60 -16.30
CA PRO A 170 15.95 18.03 -16.32
C PRO A 170 14.48 18.37 -16.02
N GLN A 171 13.56 17.52 -16.49
CA GLN A 171 12.12 17.74 -16.31
C GLN A 171 11.68 17.42 -14.88
N TYR A 172 12.20 16.36 -14.27
CA TYR A 172 11.72 15.89 -12.96
C TYR A 172 12.36 16.69 -11.82
N ARG A 173 13.63 17.07 -11.98
CA ARG A 173 14.39 17.86 -11.00
C ARG A 173 13.80 19.25 -10.75
N LEU A 174 13.31 19.91 -11.80
CA LEU A 174 12.84 21.30 -11.75
C LEU A 174 11.35 21.41 -11.45
N THR A 175 10.58 20.36 -11.74
CA THR A 175 9.12 20.39 -11.54
C THR A 175 8.79 20.28 -10.06
N ILE A 176 8.17 21.32 -9.50
CA ILE A 176 7.56 21.25 -8.18
C ILE A 176 6.30 20.40 -8.31
N CYS A 177 6.15 19.37 -7.46
CA CYS A 177 5.01 18.44 -7.56
C CYS A 177 3.63 19.14 -7.52
N SER A 178 3.50 20.27 -6.82
CA SER A 178 2.26 21.07 -6.78
C SER A 178 1.94 21.80 -8.09
N LEU A 179 2.91 21.94 -8.99
CA LEU A 179 2.75 22.56 -10.31
C LEU A 179 2.47 21.53 -11.42
N MET A 180 2.46 20.23 -11.08
CA MET A 180 1.96 19.21 -11.99
C MET A 180 0.49 19.54 -12.31
N PRO A 181 0.06 19.52 -13.58
CA PRO A 181 -1.28 19.97 -13.97
C PRO A 181 -2.36 19.30 -13.12
N GLN A 182 -3.30 20.07 -12.57
CA GLN A 182 -4.33 19.64 -11.60
C GLN A 182 -5.22 18.46 -12.07
N ARG A 183 -5.17 18.07 -13.36
CA ARG A 183 -5.70 16.79 -13.87
C ARG A 183 -4.90 15.55 -13.43
N VAL A 184 -3.89 15.74 -12.57
CA VAL A 184 -3.03 14.74 -11.92
C VAL A 184 -3.11 14.91 -10.38
N ASN A 185 -4.32 15.09 -9.83
CA ASN A 185 -4.59 14.93 -8.39
C ASN A 185 -4.15 13.51 -7.94
N VAL A 186 -3.87 13.28 -6.66
CA VAL A 186 -3.75 11.94 -6.01
C VAL A 186 -4.80 10.96 -6.55
N SER A 187 -6.04 11.42 -6.73
CA SER A 187 -7.11 10.61 -7.32
C SER A 187 -6.94 10.31 -8.82
N ALA A 188 -6.30 11.17 -9.61
CA ALA A 188 -5.93 10.90 -11.00
C ALA A 188 -4.63 10.08 -11.16
N GLN A 189 -3.80 10.01 -10.12
CA GLN A 189 -2.74 9.00 -10.00
C GLN A 189 -3.34 7.61 -9.74
N ALA A 190 -4.43 7.52 -8.97
CA ALA A 190 -5.17 6.28 -8.71
C ALA A 190 -6.13 5.84 -9.85
N LYS A 191 -6.80 6.79 -10.52
CA LYS A 191 -7.86 6.53 -11.54
C LYS A 191 -7.35 6.11 -12.93
N ARG A 192 -6.03 6.00 -13.15
CA ARG A 192 -5.43 5.64 -14.45
C ARG A 192 -4.99 4.18 -14.52
N GLN A 193 -5.56 3.31 -13.69
CA GLN A 193 -5.56 1.88 -13.99
C GLN A 193 -6.42 1.65 -15.24
N PRO A 194 -5.97 0.83 -16.21
CA PRO A 194 -6.85 0.44 -17.31
C PRO A 194 -8.13 -0.18 -16.72
N PRO A 195 -9.31 0.04 -17.32
CA PRO A 195 -10.50 -0.71 -16.91
C PRO A 195 -10.13 -2.19 -16.98
N CYS A 196 -10.42 -2.92 -15.89
CA CYS A 196 -10.26 -4.37 -15.87
C CYS A 196 -10.95 -4.95 -17.11
N PRO A 197 -10.29 -5.81 -17.91
CA PRO A 197 -10.98 -6.51 -18.97
C PRO A 197 -12.07 -7.36 -18.32
N ASP A 198 -13.32 -7.07 -18.69
CA ASP A 198 -14.50 -7.82 -18.26
C ASP A 198 -14.42 -9.23 -18.86
N LEU A 199 -13.85 -10.16 -18.10
CA LEU A 199 -13.68 -11.54 -18.53
C LEU A 199 -15.00 -12.31 -18.36
N SER A 200 -15.78 -12.23 -19.44
CA SER A 200 -16.95 -13.05 -19.85
C SER A 200 -18.31 -12.74 -19.22
N LEU A 201 -19.07 -11.89 -19.93
CA LEU A 201 -20.53 -12.00 -20.00
C LEU A 201 -20.89 -13.27 -20.80
N ARG A 202 -21.39 -14.30 -20.12
CA ARG A 202 -22.24 -15.33 -20.74
C ARG A 202 -23.68 -15.03 -20.37
N ASP A 203 -24.59 -15.00 -21.36
CA ASP A 203 -26.01 -15.01 -21.05
C ASP A 203 -26.40 -16.36 -20.40
N ARG A 204 -27.59 -16.46 -19.80
CA ARG A 204 -28.08 -17.69 -19.13
C ARG A 204 -28.23 -18.92 -20.07
N ARG A 205 -27.84 -18.84 -21.35
CA ARG A 205 -27.87 -19.91 -22.35
C ARG A 205 -26.52 -20.15 -23.06
N GLY A 206 -25.46 -19.42 -22.73
CA GLY A 206 -24.07 -19.84 -23.03
C GLY A 206 -23.53 -19.61 -24.44
N ASN A 207 -23.94 -18.54 -25.15
CA ASN A 207 -23.32 -18.16 -26.44
C ASN A 207 -22.40 -16.93 -26.32
N ASP A 208 -21.30 -16.93 -27.09
CA ASP A 208 -20.28 -15.86 -27.13
C ASP A 208 -20.71 -14.67 -28.01
N LEU A 209 -20.48 -13.43 -27.55
CA LEU A 209 -20.64 -12.20 -28.33
C LEU A 209 -19.28 -11.75 -28.89
N LEU A 210 -19.15 -11.73 -30.22
CA LEU A 210 -17.98 -11.21 -30.95
C LEU A 210 -18.14 -9.69 -31.22
N MET A 211 -17.11 -8.89 -30.91
CA MET A 211 -16.88 -7.57 -31.51
C MET A 211 -15.37 -7.30 -31.71
N LEU A 212 -15.05 -6.72 -32.88
CA LEU A 212 -13.74 -6.53 -33.53
C LEU A 212 -12.94 -5.31 -33.01
N PRO A 213 -11.62 -5.17 -33.33
CA PRO A 213 -10.73 -4.23 -32.63
C PRO A 213 -10.77 -2.80 -33.19
N GLY A 214 -10.72 -1.82 -32.28
CA GLY A 214 -10.47 -0.41 -32.59
C GLY A 214 -9.19 0.08 -31.90
N THR A 215 -8.22 0.53 -32.69
CA THR A 215 -6.99 1.18 -32.24
C THR A 215 -7.26 2.60 -31.73
N VAL A 216 -6.79 2.95 -30.54
CA VAL A 216 -6.76 4.34 -30.05
C VAL A 216 -5.30 4.72 -29.71
N PRO A 217 -4.79 5.89 -30.14
CA PRO A 217 -3.40 6.28 -29.94
C PRO A 217 -3.14 6.77 -28.50
N HIS A 218 -1.98 6.39 -27.94
CA HIS A 218 -1.49 6.88 -26.64
C HIS A 218 -0.89 8.30 -26.75
N PRO A 219 -1.29 9.28 -25.91
CA PRO A 219 -0.51 10.50 -25.72
C PRO A 219 0.59 10.33 -24.64
N PRO A 220 1.74 11.01 -24.77
CA PRO A 220 2.85 10.94 -23.84
C PRO A 220 2.61 11.91 -22.68
N ASN A 221 2.42 11.40 -21.47
CA ASN A 221 2.71 12.02 -20.16
C ASN A 221 1.85 11.37 -19.07
N MET A 222 2.44 10.42 -18.34
CA MET A 222 1.80 9.75 -17.21
C MET A 222 2.79 9.65 -16.04
N ALA A 223 2.47 10.28 -14.92
CA ALA A 223 3.19 10.16 -13.65
C ALA A 223 2.39 9.25 -12.70
N PRO A 224 2.94 8.13 -12.20
CA PRO A 224 2.25 7.27 -11.25
C PRO A 224 2.83 7.36 -9.83
N ALA A 225 1.99 7.23 -8.81
CA ALA A 225 2.39 6.93 -7.43
C ALA A 225 1.80 5.56 -7.07
N PHE A 226 2.60 4.69 -6.44
CA PHE A 226 2.21 3.33 -6.04
C PHE A 226 1.85 3.31 -4.55
N ASN A 227 0.60 2.96 -4.24
CA ASN A 227 0.14 2.20 -3.06
C ASN A 227 -1.39 2.28 -2.95
N LEU A 228 -2.07 1.79 -3.98
CA LEU A 228 -3.43 1.26 -3.84
C LEU A 228 -3.49 -0.02 -4.66
N VAL A 229 -3.13 -1.14 -4.03
CA VAL A 229 -3.57 -2.45 -4.50
C VAL A 229 -5.09 -2.46 -4.31
N CYS A 230 -5.85 -2.30 -5.38
CA CYS A 230 -7.30 -2.49 -5.35
C CYS A 230 -7.58 -3.97 -5.06
N LEU A 231 -7.85 -4.31 -3.80
CA LEU A 231 -8.39 -5.61 -3.44
C LEU A 231 -9.82 -5.70 -3.99
N HIS A 232 -10.10 -6.70 -4.82
CA HIS A 232 -11.43 -6.91 -5.39
C HIS A 232 -12.31 -7.66 -4.37
N LEU A 233 -13.09 -6.92 -3.58
CA LEU A 233 -14.11 -7.50 -2.70
C LEU A 233 -15.41 -7.68 -3.49
N ARG A 234 -15.76 -8.92 -3.82
CA ARG A 234 -17.12 -9.23 -4.27
C ARG A 234 -17.99 -9.48 -3.04
N TRP A 235 -18.92 -8.56 -2.78
CA TRP A 235 -20.02 -8.78 -1.84
C TRP A 235 -21.01 -9.75 -2.49
N ALA A 236 -21.01 -11.01 -2.08
CA ALA A 236 -22.12 -11.92 -2.37
C ALA A 236 -23.17 -11.73 -1.26
N PRO A 237 -24.40 -11.27 -1.55
CA PRO A 237 -25.45 -11.25 -0.54
C PRO A 237 -25.74 -12.70 -0.08
N PRO A 238 -26.10 -12.91 1.19
CA PRO A 238 -26.49 -14.23 1.66
C PRO A 238 -27.67 -14.72 0.83
N HIS A 239 -27.57 -15.96 0.35
CA HIS A 239 -28.70 -16.66 -0.22
C HIS A 239 -29.80 -16.73 0.86
N VAL A 240 -30.90 -16.04 0.60
CA VAL A 240 -32.20 -16.32 1.22
C VAL A 240 -32.86 -17.42 0.39
#